data_AF-A0A538C677-F1
#
_entry.id   AF-A0A538C677-F1
#
_cell.length_a   1.000
_cell.length_b   1.000
_cell.length_c   1.000
_cell.angle_alpha   90.00
_cell.angle_beta   90.00
_cell.angle_gamma   90.00
#
_symmetry.space_group_name_H-M   'P 1'
#
loop_
_entity.id
_entity.type
_entity.pdbx_description
1 polymer ?
#
loop_
_entity_poly.entity_id
_entity_poly.type
_entity_poly.pdbx_seq_one_letter_code
_entity_poly.pdbx_strand_id
1 'polypeptide(L)'
;MPSRPQLSQTGFDPLAPVGALVHWLAVATAEVALGVLVGRLGARLMRRLNLHWGWALVGLALVLTMHRALGSASPMLAVAMLAAATRVRRWHRDDVQAGCDLAASADRRVTPLSAFGRALGRSFHAFGRTRRIRPGASLGGSRGELVLGHEAGGRALEIPLSLSGGGRHMLIIGATGSGKTVTQTWIASQAIARGMGAVVIDPKGDRFMRATLRRAAETAGRRYIEWTPSGTSVYNPYAHGSDTEIADKVLAGERFSEPHYLRQAQRYLGHVVRTLRGAGVEVSLAAIVAHLDRDELEVRARQLDEREALVTHAYLDSLTSRQMRDLAGVRDRLAILTESDVGRWLDPRTAAVPRFDLLEAVRDRAVVYFDLAADSRPLLAQMLGAAVVQDLQTTVAALQGRPVPTVAVIDEFSALAAPQVVRLFGRARSSGLSLLLGTQELTDLRVAGRERLLEQVIGNLSVLVAHRQVVPASAELVARISGVRGAWKTMRRADGTFTRTRVREQVLRPEQVMELARGWAAVSVLEAGSPARIVSVMTPPAGPPASDVISDSLAGTSAPACGGGRR
;
A
#
# COMPACT_ATOMS: atom_id res chain seq x y z
N MET A 1 -2.28 -91.98 77.07
CA MET A 1 -3.13 -90.85 76.59
C MET A 1 -2.30 -89.96 75.69
N PRO A 2 -2.76 -89.60 74.47
CA PRO A 2 -1.96 -88.81 73.54
C PRO A 2 -2.11 -87.31 73.85
N SER A 3 -1.01 -86.59 73.97
CA SER A 3 -0.97 -85.13 74.12
C SER A 3 -1.06 -84.45 72.74
N ARG A 4 -2.00 -83.52 72.64
CA ARG A 4 -2.43 -82.74 71.46
C ARG A 4 -1.32 -81.86 70.84
N PRO A 5 -1.43 -81.52 69.54
CA PRO A 5 -0.52 -80.57 68.88
C PRO A 5 -0.73 -79.14 69.40
N GLN A 6 0.37 -78.43 69.65
CA GLN A 6 0.38 -77.00 69.96
C GLN A 6 0.07 -76.19 68.69
N LEU A 7 -1.08 -75.51 68.69
CA LEU A 7 -1.38 -74.42 67.77
C LEU A 7 -0.61 -73.17 68.24
N SER A 8 0.37 -72.72 67.47
CA SER A 8 1.01 -71.42 67.65
C SER A 8 0.00 -70.30 67.37
N GLN A 9 -0.47 -69.64 68.43
CA GLN A 9 -1.24 -68.41 68.32
C GLN A 9 -0.33 -67.27 67.84
N THR A 10 -0.47 -66.86 66.58
CA THR A 10 0.04 -65.57 66.12
C THR A 10 -0.77 -64.46 66.81
N GLY A 11 -0.15 -63.76 67.76
CA GLY A 11 -0.74 -62.60 68.42
C GLY A 11 -1.05 -61.50 67.41
N PHE A 12 -2.33 -61.17 67.27
CA PHE A 12 -2.79 -60.04 66.47
C PHE A 12 -2.75 -58.80 67.38
N ASP A 13 -1.78 -57.90 67.17
CA ASP A 13 -1.70 -56.63 67.90
C ASP A 13 -2.74 -55.65 67.33
N PRO A 14 -3.81 -55.32 68.09
CA PRO A 14 -4.90 -54.48 67.59
C PRO A 14 -4.51 -53.00 67.39
N LEU A 15 -3.34 -52.56 67.90
CA LEU A 15 -2.88 -51.16 67.81
C LEU A 15 -1.80 -50.94 66.72
N ALA A 16 -1.18 -52.00 66.22
CA ALA A 16 -0.26 -51.95 65.08
C ALA A 16 -0.81 -51.21 63.84
N PRO A 17 -2.09 -51.40 63.40
CA PRO A 17 -2.63 -50.65 62.26
C PRO A 17 -2.82 -49.16 62.55
N VAL A 18 -3.04 -48.77 63.81
CA VAL A 18 -3.21 -47.36 64.21
C VAL A 18 -1.86 -46.63 64.19
N GLY A 19 -0.80 -47.26 64.71
CA GLY A 19 0.56 -46.71 64.64
C GLY A 19 1.05 -46.54 63.20
N ALA A 20 0.79 -47.52 62.33
CA ALA A 20 1.10 -47.45 60.91
C ALA A 20 0.32 -46.31 60.20
N LEU A 21 -0.95 -46.11 60.54
CA LEU A 21 -1.77 -45.03 59.99
C LEU A 21 -1.24 -43.64 60.39
N VAL A 22 -0.87 -43.45 61.66
CA VAL A 22 -0.34 -42.17 62.16
C VAL A 22 1.01 -41.85 61.52
N HIS A 23 1.90 -42.84 61.41
CA HIS A 23 3.19 -42.66 60.74
C HIS A 23 3.01 -42.33 59.25
N TRP A 24 2.10 -43.02 58.56
CA TRP A 24 1.76 -42.73 57.16
C TRP A 24 1.20 -41.32 56.98
N LEU A 25 0.31 -40.87 57.87
CA LEU A 25 -0.24 -39.50 57.84
C LEU A 25 0.85 -38.43 58.08
N ALA A 26 1.78 -38.66 59.01
CA ALA A 26 2.88 -37.74 59.27
C ALA A 26 3.83 -37.62 58.06
N VAL A 27 4.16 -38.73 57.41
CA VAL A 27 4.99 -38.72 56.20
C VAL A 27 4.27 -38.05 55.04
N ALA A 28 2.98 -38.39 54.80
CA ALA A 28 2.19 -37.81 53.73
C ALA A 28 2.01 -36.29 53.89
N THR A 29 1.79 -35.80 55.12
CA THR A 29 1.66 -34.36 55.38
C THR A 29 2.98 -33.61 55.17
N ALA A 30 4.11 -34.19 55.58
CA ALA A 30 5.43 -33.63 55.32
C ALA A 30 5.75 -33.55 53.81
N GLU A 31 5.43 -34.60 53.05
CA GLU A 31 5.60 -34.63 51.59
C GLU A 31 4.73 -33.59 50.87
N VAL A 32 3.47 -33.41 51.31
CA VAL A 32 2.59 -32.38 50.75
C VAL A 32 3.13 -30.98 51.05
N ALA A 33 3.57 -30.72 52.28
CA ALA A 33 4.13 -29.43 52.68
C ALA A 33 5.40 -29.09 51.87
N LEU A 34 6.30 -30.06 51.74
CA LEU A 34 7.52 -29.93 50.94
C LEU A 34 7.19 -29.75 49.45
N GLY A 35 6.24 -30.51 48.92
CA GLY A 35 5.74 -30.36 47.55
C GLY A 35 5.21 -28.95 47.28
N VAL A 36 4.41 -28.37 48.18
CA VAL A 36 3.91 -26.99 48.06
C VAL A 36 5.06 -25.96 48.06
N LEU A 37 6.07 -26.15 48.90
CA LEU A 37 7.24 -25.27 48.97
C LEU A 37 8.04 -25.31 47.65
N VAL A 38 8.34 -26.51 47.16
CA VAL A 38 9.03 -26.74 45.88
C VAL A 38 8.21 -26.17 44.72
N GLY A 39 6.89 -26.39 44.71
CA GLY A 39 5.98 -25.84 43.70
C GLY A 39 5.94 -24.32 43.68
N ARG A 40 6.03 -23.66 44.85
CA ARG A 40 6.14 -22.19 44.93
C ARG A 40 7.46 -21.68 44.35
N LEU A 41 8.57 -22.39 44.59
CA LEU A 41 9.86 -22.05 44.02
C LEU A 41 9.85 -22.24 42.49
N GLY A 42 9.31 -23.37 42.01
CA GLY A 42 9.10 -23.67 40.60
C GLY A 42 8.24 -22.61 39.90
N ALA A 43 7.14 -22.17 40.52
CA ALA A 43 6.31 -21.09 39.98
C ALA A 43 7.10 -19.78 39.77
N ARG A 44 7.98 -19.41 40.71
CA ARG A 44 8.84 -18.22 40.58
C ARG A 44 9.83 -18.36 39.43
N LEU A 45 10.43 -19.54 39.28
CA LEU A 45 11.35 -19.84 38.18
C LEU A 45 10.64 -19.78 36.82
N MET A 46 9.47 -20.40 36.71
CA MET A 46 8.64 -20.35 35.51
C MET A 46 8.27 -18.92 35.12
N ARG A 47 7.99 -18.05 36.10
CA ARG A 47 7.73 -16.62 35.87
C ARG A 47 8.97 -15.89 35.35
N ARG A 48 10.16 -16.16 35.91
CA ARG A 48 11.43 -15.59 35.41
C ARG A 48 11.73 -16.03 33.97
N LEU A 49 11.37 -17.26 33.61
CA LEU A 49 11.59 -17.84 32.29
C LEU A 49 10.45 -17.56 31.29
N ASN A 50 9.45 -16.74 31.64
CA ASN A 50 8.29 -16.43 30.79
C ASN A 50 7.52 -17.68 30.28
N LEU A 51 7.44 -18.72 31.11
CA LEU A 51 6.72 -19.96 30.78
C LEU A 51 5.23 -19.86 31.12
N HIS A 52 4.39 -20.40 30.24
CA HIS A 52 2.95 -20.54 30.49
C HIS A 52 2.66 -21.63 31.53
N TRP A 53 1.54 -21.52 32.28
CA TRP A 53 1.17 -22.51 33.32
C TRP A 53 0.99 -23.94 32.76
N GLY A 54 0.75 -24.08 31.46
CA GLY A 54 0.66 -25.37 30.78
C GLY A 54 1.91 -26.24 30.90
N TRP A 55 3.10 -25.65 31.11
CA TRP A 55 4.33 -26.44 31.35
C TRP A 55 4.29 -27.22 32.66
N ALA A 56 3.63 -26.69 33.69
CA ALA A 56 3.47 -27.41 34.96
C ALA A 56 2.52 -28.61 34.81
N LEU A 57 1.54 -28.54 33.89
CA LEU A 57 0.70 -29.70 33.55
C LEU A 57 1.46 -30.75 32.75
N VAL A 58 2.33 -30.34 31.82
CA VAL A 58 3.22 -31.28 31.11
C VAL A 58 4.16 -31.97 32.11
N GLY A 59 4.73 -31.21 33.05
CA GLY A 59 5.54 -31.77 34.14
C GLY A 59 4.74 -32.74 35.02
N LEU A 60 3.50 -32.42 35.37
CA LEU A 60 2.61 -33.31 36.12
C LEU A 60 2.34 -34.62 35.36
N ALA A 61 2.05 -34.54 34.05
CA ALA A 61 1.85 -35.71 33.21
C ALA A 61 3.12 -36.59 33.14
N LEU A 62 4.30 -35.96 33.07
CA LEU A 62 5.59 -36.68 33.11
C LEU A 62 5.80 -37.39 34.45
N VAL A 63 5.50 -36.73 35.57
CA VAL A 63 5.62 -37.34 36.91
C VAL A 63 4.69 -38.54 37.05
N LEU A 64 3.44 -38.42 36.57
CA LEU A 64 2.46 -39.52 36.64
C LEU A 64 2.85 -40.70 35.73
N THR A 65 3.37 -40.44 34.53
CA THR A 65 3.82 -41.50 33.60
C THR A 65 5.10 -42.17 34.09
N MET A 66 6.03 -41.41 34.68
CA MET A 66 7.29 -41.92 35.22
C MET A 66 7.23 -42.31 36.69
N HIS A 67 6.04 -42.45 37.29
CA HIS A 67 5.86 -42.72 38.73
C HIS A 67 6.68 -43.94 39.22
N ARG A 68 6.80 -45.01 38.41
CA ARG A 68 7.60 -46.21 38.72
C ARG A 68 9.11 -45.94 38.77
N ALA A 69 9.60 -45.01 37.94
CA ALA A 69 11.01 -44.62 37.94
C ALA A 69 11.33 -43.60 39.05
N LEU A 70 10.35 -42.77 39.42
CA LEU A 70 10.49 -41.71 40.43
C LEU A 70 10.30 -42.22 41.88
N GLY A 71 9.76 -43.43 42.05
CA GLY A 71 9.62 -44.07 43.35
C GLY A 71 8.85 -43.22 44.36
N SER A 72 9.37 -43.12 45.58
CA SER A 72 8.76 -42.36 46.69
C SER A 72 8.69 -40.85 46.45
N ALA A 73 9.44 -40.28 45.49
CA ALA A 73 9.40 -38.85 45.21
C ALA A 73 8.20 -38.42 44.34
N SER A 74 7.52 -39.37 43.70
CA SER A 74 6.38 -39.12 42.79
C SER A 74 5.24 -38.29 43.41
N PRO A 75 4.68 -38.61 44.60
CA PRO A 75 3.59 -37.83 45.19
C PRO A 75 4.00 -36.39 45.50
N MET A 76 5.19 -36.18 46.09
CA MET A 76 5.73 -34.85 46.37
C MET A 76 5.87 -34.01 45.10
N LEU A 77 6.44 -34.58 44.02
CA LEU A 77 6.61 -33.89 42.74
C LEU A 77 5.27 -33.58 42.06
N ALA A 78 4.28 -34.46 42.17
CA ALA A 78 2.94 -34.22 41.66
C ALA A 78 2.28 -33.03 42.38
N VAL A 79 2.37 -32.99 43.72
CA VAL A 79 1.91 -31.85 44.54
C VAL A 79 2.64 -30.56 44.15
N ALA A 80 3.96 -30.63 43.91
CA ALA A 80 4.75 -29.48 43.48
C ALA A 80 4.32 -28.94 42.11
N MET A 81 4.08 -29.81 41.13
CA MET A 81 3.62 -29.41 39.79
C MET A 81 2.21 -28.81 39.85
N LEU A 82 1.32 -29.35 40.67
CA LEU A 82 -0.03 -28.83 40.85
C LEU A 82 -0.05 -27.47 41.58
N ALA A 83 0.77 -27.31 42.62
CA ALA A 83 0.97 -26.04 43.30
C ALA A 83 1.59 -24.96 42.38
N ALA A 84 2.51 -25.35 41.50
CA ALA A 84 3.07 -24.45 40.50
C ALA A 84 2.03 -24.03 39.45
N ALA A 85 1.26 -24.99 38.92
CA ALA A 85 0.22 -24.74 37.92
C ALA A 85 -0.85 -23.78 38.43
N THR A 86 -1.37 -24.01 39.64
CA THR A 86 -2.40 -23.15 40.25
C THR A 86 -1.89 -21.73 40.49
N ARG A 87 -0.65 -21.58 40.97
CA ARG A 87 -0.05 -20.28 41.27
C ARG A 87 0.30 -19.48 40.01
N VAL A 88 0.91 -20.12 39.01
CA VAL A 88 1.22 -19.46 37.72
C VAL A 88 -0.06 -19.12 36.95
N ARG A 89 -1.10 -19.96 37.02
CA ARG A 89 -2.42 -19.68 36.44
C ARG A 89 -3.09 -18.49 37.12
N ARG A 90 -2.99 -18.37 38.45
CA ARG A 90 -3.50 -17.20 39.18
C ARG A 90 -2.78 -15.93 38.74
N TRP A 91 -1.45 -15.92 38.72
CA TRP A 91 -0.69 -14.77 38.22
C TRP A 91 -1.01 -14.43 36.76
N HIS A 92 -1.16 -15.43 35.89
CA HIS A 92 -1.53 -15.18 34.50
C HIS A 92 -2.93 -14.54 34.39
N ARG A 93 -3.91 -14.98 35.18
CA ARG A 93 -5.22 -14.33 35.26
C ARG A 93 -5.12 -12.91 35.82
N ASP A 94 -4.33 -12.71 36.87
CA ASP A 94 -4.10 -11.39 37.46
C ASP A 94 -3.44 -10.45 36.43
N ASP A 95 -2.47 -10.94 35.64
CA ASP A 95 -1.77 -10.18 34.59
C ASP A 95 -2.72 -9.85 33.41
N VAL A 96 -3.57 -10.78 32.99
CA VAL A 96 -4.61 -10.55 31.96
C VAL A 96 -5.66 -9.55 32.44
N GLN A 97 -6.09 -9.64 33.70
CA GLN A 97 -7.04 -8.71 34.31
C GLN A 97 -6.42 -7.32 34.56
N ALA A 98 -5.12 -7.25 34.83
CA ALA A 98 -4.37 -6.00 34.97
C ALA A 98 -4.26 -5.22 33.64
N GLY A 99 -4.26 -5.91 32.50
CA GLY A 99 -4.29 -5.29 31.17
C GLY A 99 -2.95 -4.70 30.69
N CYS A 100 -2.96 -4.10 29.50
CA CYS A 100 -1.81 -3.40 28.87
C CYS A 100 -0.55 -4.26 28.75
N ASP A 101 0.64 -3.76 29.11
CA ASP A 101 1.91 -4.45 28.91
C ASP A 101 1.98 -5.79 29.68
N LEU A 102 1.24 -5.92 30.79
CA LEU A 102 1.16 -7.18 31.54
C LEU A 102 0.28 -8.21 30.84
N ALA A 103 -0.83 -7.79 30.21
CA ALA A 103 -1.64 -8.68 29.38
C ALA A 103 -0.88 -9.05 28.08
N ALA A 104 -0.21 -8.10 27.44
CA ALA A 104 0.64 -8.37 26.28
C ALA A 104 1.82 -9.30 26.63
N SER A 105 2.41 -9.14 27.83
CA SER A 105 3.44 -10.06 28.33
C SER A 105 2.88 -11.43 28.71
N ALA A 106 1.65 -11.49 29.20
CA ALA A 106 0.93 -12.73 29.50
C ALA A 106 0.63 -13.52 28.22
N ASP A 107 0.25 -12.85 27.13
CA ASP A 107 0.00 -13.42 25.81
C ASP A 107 1.29 -13.87 25.10
N ARG A 108 2.43 -13.23 25.41
CA ARG A 108 3.76 -13.61 24.89
C ARG A 108 4.42 -14.79 25.62
N ARG A 109 3.78 -15.36 26.65
CA ARG A 109 4.37 -16.49 27.39
C ARG A 109 4.48 -17.72 26.51
N VAL A 110 5.62 -18.41 26.63
CA VAL A 110 5.88 -19.62 25.84
C VAL A 110 4.97 -20.74 26.32
N THR A 111 4.04 -21.14 25.47
CA THR A 111 3.19 -22.33 25.69
C THR A 111 3.93 -23.60 25.25
N PRO A 112 3.62 -24.77 25.84
CA PRO A 112 4.17 -26.06 25.38
C PRO A 112 3.95 -26.29 23.88
N LEU A 113 2.76 -25.97 23.37
CA LEU A 113 2.41 -26.05 21.94
C LEU A 113 3.29 -25.15 21.06
N SER A 114 3.55 -23.91 21.48
CA SER A 114 4.42 -22.98 20.75
C SER A 114 5.90 -23.37 20.76
N ALA A 115 6.37 -24.06 21.81
CA ALA A 115 7.73 -24.57 21.87
C ALA A 115 7.89 -25.83 21.01
N PHE A 116 6.89 -26.73 21.05
CA PHE A 116 6.83 -27.91 20.19
C PHE A 116 6.75 -27.52 18.70
N GLY A 117 5.90 -26.54 18.35
CA GLY A 117 5.83 -25.99 17.00
C GLY A 117 7.13 -25.34 16.52
N ARG A 118 7.88 -24.67 17.41
CA ARG A 118 9.21 -24.12 17.09
C ARG A 118 10.29 -25.21 16.96
N ALA A 119 10.20 -26.32 17.70
CA ALA A 119 11.13 -27.45 17.58
C ALA A 119 10.90 -28.24 16.27
N LEU A 120 9.64 -28.47 15.90
CA LEU A 120 9.27 -29.02 14.58
C LEU A 120 9.64 -28.06 13.44
N GLY A 121 9.42 -26.76 13.62
CA GLY A 121 9.81 -25.72 12.67
C GLY A 121 11.33 -25.59 12.49
N ARG A 122 12.13 -25.84 13.54
CA ARG A 122 13.61 -25.89 13.45
C ARG A 122 14.12 -27.13 12.71
N SER A 123 13.42 -28.26 12.85
CA SER A 123 13.73 -29.48 12.09
C SER A 123 13.38 -29.33 10.60
N PHE A 124 12.37 -28.51 10.27
CA PHE A 124 12.06 -28.13 8.88
C PHE A 124 12.91 -26.97 8.35
N HIS A 125 13.38 -26.05 9.20
CA HIS A 125 14.21 -24.91 8.79
C HIS A 125 15.68 -25.26 8.52
N ALA A 126 16.18 -26.40 9.01
CA ALA A 126 17.50 -26.91 8.64
C ALA A 126 17.57 -27.42 7.18
N PHE A 127 16.43 -27.55 6.48
CA PHE A 127 16.36 -28.05 5.09
C PHE A 127 15.82 -27.01 4.08
N GLY A 128 15.68 -25.74 4.47
CA GLY A 128 14.95 -24.71 3.71
C GLY A 128 15.80 -23.60 3.11
N ARG A 129 16.96 -23.91 2.52
CA ARG A 129 17.66 -22.96 1.62
C ARG A 129 16.90 -22.95 0.29
N THR A 130 16.56 -21.76 -0.21
CA THR A 130 15.90 -21.48 -1.51
C THR A 130 14.57 -22.17 -1.78
N ARG A 131 13.47 -21.65 -1.22
CA ARG A 131 12.14 -21.90 -1.82
C ARG A 131 11.82 -20.81 -2.84
N ARG A 132 12.17 -21.08 -4.09
CA ARG A 132 11.47 -20.54 -5.27
C ARG A 132 9.96 -20.71 -5.03
N ILE A 133 9.25 -19.61 -4.86
CA ILE A 133 7.80 -19.61 -4.88
C ILE A 133 7.41 -19.79 -6.36
N ARG A 134 6.65 -20.86 -6.65
CA ARG A 134 6.03 -21.08 -7.96
C ARG A 134 5.15 -19.87 -8.31
N PRO A 135 5.22 -19.32 -9.53
CA PRO A 135 4.27 -18.32 -9.98
C PRO A 135 2.91 -19.02 -10.11
N GLY A 136 1.92 -18.64 -9.30
CA GLY A 136 0.56 -19.18 -9.40
C GLY A 136 -0.25 -19.28 -8.10
N ALA A 137 0.34 -19.05 -6.91
CA ALA A 137 -0.35 -19.28 -5.63
C ALA A 137 -0.42 -18.06 -4.69
N SER A 138 -0.73 -16.86 -5.21
CA SER A 138 -1.04 -15.67 -4.39
C SER A 138 -2.44 -15.10 -4.62
N LEU A 139 -3.41 -15.93 -5.03
CA LEU A 139 -4.84 -15.59 -5.02
C LEU A 139 -5.46 -15.85 -3.63
N GLY A 140 -4.75 -15.46 -2.56
CA GLY A 140 -5.21 -15.59 -1.19
C GLY A 140 -5.85 -14.28 -0.71
N GLY A 141 -6.99 -13.92 -1.25
CA GLY A 141 -7.84 -12.84 -0.75
C GLY A 141 -9.29 -13.15 -1.09
N SER A 142 -10.23 -12.73 -0.25
CA SER A 142 -11.66 -12.76 -0.61
C SER A 142 -11.89 -11.98 -1.92
N ARG A 143 -13.03 -12.19 -2.63
CA ARG A 143 -13.33 -11.63 -3.98
C ARG A 143 -13.21 -10.09 -4.16
N GLY A 144 -12.76 -9.33 -3.16
CA GLY A 144 -12.47 -7.89 -3.25
C GLY A 144 -11.29 -7.39 -2.40
N GLU A 145 -10.44 -8.28 -1.86
CA GLU A 145 -9.36 -7.91 -0.93
C GLU A 145 -7.99 -8.36 -1.45
N LEU A 146 -6.95 -7.56 -1.18
CA LEU A 146 -5.56 -7.81 -1.56
C LEU A 146 -4.69 -7.92 -0.32
N VAL A 147 -3.94 -9.02 -0.19
CA VAL A 147 -2.87 -9.13 0.82
C VAL A 147 -1.76 -8.12 0.49
N LEU A 148 -1.62 -7.12 1.34
CA LEU A 148 -0.57 -6.11 1.23
C LEU A 148 0.73 -6.57 1.89
N GLY A 149 0.63 -7.29 3.01
CA GLY A 149 1.79 -7.59 3.84
C GLY A 149 1.47 -8.48 5.04
N HIS A 150 2.48 -8.77 5.83
CA HIS A 150 2.36 -9.58 7.05
C HIS A 150 2.89 -8.82 8.27
N GLU A 151 2.18 -8.90 9.39
CA GLU A 151 2.67 -8.45 10.69
C GLU A 151 3.84 -9.33 11.16
N ALA A 152 4.64 -8.86 12.12
CA ALA A 152 5.75 -9.64 12.68
C ALA A 152 5.33 -11.01 13.24
N GLY A 153 4.07 -11.16 13.65
CA GLY A 153 3.48 -12.43 14.10
C GLY A 153 2.96 -13.34 12.99
N GLY A 154 3.15 -12.99 11.71
CA GLY A 154 2.73 -13.77 10.54
C GLY A 154 1.28 -13.55 10.10
N ARG A 155 0.51 -12.71 10.79
CA ARG A 155 -0.87 -12.37 10.38
C ARG A 155 -0.85 -11.50 9.12
N ALA A 156 -1.55 -11.93 8.07
CA ALA A 156 -1.70 -11.15 6.85
C ALA A 156 -2.60 -9.93 7.08
N LEU A 157 -2.25 -8.82 6.43
CA LEU A 157 -3.09 -7.64 6.32
C LEU A 157 -3.62 -7.53 4.89
N GLU A 158 -4.94 -7.48 4.79
CA GLU A 158 -5.65 -7.31 3.54
C GLU A 158 -6.17 -5.88 3.39
N ILE A 159 -6.14 -5.37 2.16
CA ILE A 159 -6.64 -4.05 1.79
C ILE A 159 -7.72 -4.18 0.70
N PRO A 160 -8.72 -3.29 0.67
CA PRO A 160 -9.77 -3.35 -0.33
C PRO A 160 -9.21 -3.04 -1.72
N LEU A 161 -9.30 -4.01 -2.63
CA LEU A 161 -8.96 -3.85 -4.05
C LEU A 161 -9.90 -4.77 -4.85
N SER A 162 -11.09 -4.23 -5.14
CA SER A 162 -12.17 -4.98 -5.76
C SER A 162 -12.37 -4.62 -7.22
N LEU A 163 -12.70 -5.62 -8.03
CA LEU A 163 -13.19 -5.43 -9.41
C LEU A 163 -14.63 -4.91 -9.43
N SER A 164 -15.37 -5.12 -8.34
CA SER A 164 -16.79 -4.82 -8.19
C SER A 164 -17.03 -3.98 -6.94
N GLY A 165 -17.68 -2.81 -7.06
CA GLY A 165 -18.05 -1.98 -5.90
C GLY A 165 -17.29 -0.66 -5.74
N GLY A 166 -17.15 0.07 -6.84
CA GLY A 166 -16.58 1.43 -6.87
C GLY A 166 -15.05 1.49 -6.71
N GLY A 167 -14.46 2.57 -7.17
CA GLY A 167 -13.02 2.83 -7.04
C GLY A 167 -12.59 2.93 -5.57
N ARG A 168 -11.44 2.33 -5.24
CA ARG A 168 -10.79 2.48 -3.92
C ARG A 168 -9.57 3.37 -4.06
N HIS A 169 -9.42 4.30 -3.13
CA HIS A 169 -8.35 5.29 -3.21
C HIS A 169 -7.34 5.05 -2.11
N MET A 170 -6.08 4.95 -2.49
CA MET A 170 -4.98 4.64 -1.59
C MET A 170 -3.92 5.72 -1.70
N LEU A 171 -3.42 6.14 -0.55
CA LEU A 171 -2.29 7.05 -0.46
C LEU A 171 -1.10 6.31 0.12
N ILE A 172 0.03 6.35 -0.59
CA ILE A 172 1.28 5.75 -0.18
C ILE A 172 2.29 6.88 0.03
N ILE A 173 2.76 7.00 1.26
CA ILE A 173 3.74 8.02 1.65
C ILE A 173 5.01 7.40 2.18
N GLY A 174 6.11 8.11 2.05
CA GLY A 174 7.42 7.56 2.41
C GLY A 174 8.56 8.41 1.89
N ALA A 175 9.58 8.60 2.72
CA ALA A 175 10.83 9.20 2.27
C ALA A 175 11.44 8.39 1.10
N THR A 176 12.30 9.04 0.32
CA THR A 176 13.03 8.39 -0.78
C THR A 176 13.73 7.11 -0.30
N GLY A 177 13.56 6.02 -1.06
CA GLY A 177 14.15 4.70 -0.75
C GLY A 177 13.46 3.88 0.34
N SER A 178 12.37 4.37 0.93
CA SER A 178 11.65 3.68 2.03
C SER A 178 10.87 2.44 1.59
N GLY A 179 10.40 2.40 0.33
CA GLY A 179 9.63 1.29 -0.22
C GLY A 179 8.35 1.68 -0.97
N LYS A 180 7.98 2.98 -0.99
CA LYS A 180 6.79 3.54 -1.68
C LYS A 180 6.56 2.93 -3.07
N THR A 181 7.53 3.09 -3.97
CA THR A 181 7.44 2.65 -5.37
C THR A 181 7.28 1.13 -5.49
N VAL A 182 7.92 0.36 -4.60
CA VAL A 182 7.79 -1.10 -4.57
C VAL A 182 6.37 -1.51 -4.15
N THR A 183 5.80 -0.83 -3.16
CA THR A 183 4.40 -1.03 -2.75
C THR A 183 3.41 -0.66 -3.84
N GLN A 184 3.61 0.47 -4.52
CA GLN A 184 2.79 0.85 -5.67
C GLN A 184 2.84 -0.21 -6.77
N THR A 185 4.05 -0.67 -7.10
CA THR A 185 4.28 -1.71 -8.11
C THR A 185 3.61 -3.02 -7.72
N TRP A 186 3.70 -3.43 -6.46
CA TRP A 186 3.02 -4.62 -5.95
C TRP A 186 1.51 -4.52 -6.18
N ILE A 187 0.87 -3.46 -5.65
CA ILE A 187 -0.58 -3.29 -5.74
C ILE A 187 -1.04 -3.24 -7.21
N ALA A 188 -0.35 -2.46 -8.05
CA ALA A 188 -0.68 -2.35 -9.47
C ALA A 188 -0.49 -3.67 -10.23
N SER A 189 0.59 -4.42 -9.97
CA SER A 189 0.80 -5.74 -10.59
C SER A 189 -0.31 -6.73 -10.21
N GLN A 190 -0.77 -6.70 -8.95
CA GLN A 190 -1.86 -7.55 -8.49
C GLN A 190 -3.21 -7.11 -9.05
N ALA A 191 -3.44 -5.80 -9.24
CA ALA A 191 -4.60 -5.28 -9.93
C ALA A 191 -4.68 -5.79 -11.39
N ILE A 192 -3.56 -5.73 -12.11
CA ILE A 192 -3.45 -6.24 -13.49
C ILE A 192 -3.71 -7.75 -13.52
N ALA A 193 -3.09 -8.51 -12.60
CA ALA A 193 -3.30 -9.95 -12.49
C ALA A 193 -4.76 -10.34 -12.18
N ARG A 194 -5.52 -9.46 -11.54
CA ARG A 194 -6.97 -9.61 -11.30
C ARG A 194 -7.83 -9.16 -12.49
N GLY A 195 -7.23 -8.70 -13.57
CA GLY A 195 -7.92 -8.30 -14.79
C GLY A 195 -8.30 -6.83 -14.88
N MET A 196 -7.76 -5.97 -14.02
CA MET A 196 -7.90 -4.51 -14.17
C MET A 196 -6.98 -3.97 -15.27
N GLY A 197 -7.38 -2.89 -15.93
CA GLY A 197 -6.45 -2.04 -16.68
C GLY A 197 -5.55 -1.23 -15.74
N ALA A 198 -4.50 -0.60 -16.26
CA ALA A 198 -3.66 0.30 -15.47
C ALA A 198 -3.24 1.54 -16.27
N VAL A 199 -3.24 2.69 -15.61
CA VAL A 199 -2.66 3.93 -16.11
C VAL A 199 -1.64 4.41 -15.09
N VAL A 200 -0.38 4.52 -15.47
CA VAL A 200 0.71 4.88 -14.56
C VAL A 200 1.36 6.16 -15.02
N ILE A 201 1.44 7.13 -14.12
CA ILE A 201 2.13 8.41 -14.32
C ILE A 201 3.31 8.43 -13.38
N ASP A 202 4.51 8.24 -13.94
CA ASP A 202 5.75 8.15 -13.20
C ASP A 202 6.68 9.31 -13.62
N PRO A 203 6.84 10.35 -12.78
CA PRO A 203 7.73 11.45 -13.10
C PRO A 203 9.19 11.03 -13.27
N LYS A 204 9.64 9.95 -12.63
CA LYS A 204 11.06 9.56 -12.61
C LYS A 204 11.40 8.36 -13.48
N GLY A 205 10.39 7.67 -14.03
CA GLY A 205 10.58 6.50 -14.87
C GLY A 205 11.26 5.35 -14.11
N ASP A 206 10.70 4.92 -12.98
CA ASP A 206 11.25 3.84 -12.18
C ASP A 206 11.33 2.52 -12.98
N ARG A 207 12.57 2.11 -13.27
CA ARG A 207 12.85 0.92 -14.09
C ARG A 207 12.23 -0.36 -13.51
N PHE A 208 12.15 -0.47 -12.19
CA PHE A 208 11.58 -1.65 -11.54
C PHE A 208 10.06 -1.71 -11.73
N MET A 209 9.35 -0.61 -11.51
CA MET A 209 7.93 -0.49 -11.77
C MET A 209 7.62 -0.77 -13.23
N ARG A 210 8.31 -0.08 -14.14
CA ARG A 210 8.16 -0.25 -15.60
C ARG A 210 8.29 -1.72 -16.02
N ALA A 211 9.40 -2.38 -15.66
CA ALA A 211 9.65 -3.77 -16.06
C ALA A 211 8.65 -4.75 -15.42
N THR A 212 8.25 -4.50 -14.18
CA THR A 212 7.30 -5.37 -13.48
C THR A 212 5.89 -5.26 -14.06
N LEU A 213 5.44 -4.04 -14.39
CA LEU A 213 4.11 -3.83 -14.96
C LEU A 213 4.03 -4.32 -16.41
N ARG A 214 5.10 -4.21 -17.20
CA ARG A 214 5.19 -4.83 -18.52
C ARG A 214 4.99 -6.34 -18.44
N ARG A 215 5.74 -7.02 -17.56
CA ARG A 215 5.60 -8.47 -17.32
C ARG A 215 4.21 -8.85 -16.82
N ALA A 216 3.62 -8.03 -15.94
CA ALA A 216 2.26 -8.25 -15.46
C ALA A 216 1.23 -8.16 -16.60
N ALA A 217 1.41 -7.19 -17.52
CA ALA A 217 0.57 -7.04 -18.70
C ALA A 217 0.69 -8.26 -19.64
N GLU A 218 1.92 -8.68 -19.95
CA GLU A 218 2.21 -9.87 -20.77
C GLU A 218 1.57 -11.13 -20.17
N THR A 219 1.76 -11.35 -18.87
CA THR A 219 1.20 -12.52 -18.16
C THR A 219 -0.33 -12.51 -18.16
N ALA A 220 -0.94 -11.33 -18.10
CA ALA A 220 -2.39 -11.15 -18.13
C ALA A 220 -2.97 -11.09 -19.55
N GLY A 221 -2.14 -11.21 -20.60
CA GLY A 221 -2.58 -11.08 -21.99
C GLY A 221 -3.11 -9.68 -22.33
N ARG A 222 -2.57 -8.63 -21.71
CA ARG A 222 -2.97 -7.23 -21.91
C ARG A 222 -1.94 -6.47 -22.74
N ARG A 223 -2.42 -5.55 -23.56
CA ARG A 223 -1.56 -4.62 -24.31
C ARG A 223 -0.80 -3.72 -23.33
N TYR A 224 0.52 -3.65 -23.47
CA TYR A 224 1.37 -2.69 -22.76
C TYR A 224 1.70 -1.53 -23.69
N ILE A 225 1.38 -0.31 -23.27
CA ILE A 225 1.65 0.93 -24.00
C ILE A 225 2.57 1.76 -23.14
N GLU A 226 3.65 2.23 -23.76
CA GLU A 226 4.58 3.13 -23.10
C GLU A 226 4.66 4.45 -23.86
N TRP A 227 4.64 5.53 -23.10
CA TRP A 227 4.92 6.87 -23.60
C TRP A 227 6.08 7.48 -22.81
N THR A 228 7.05 8.03 -23.53
CA THR A 228 8.21 8.71 -22.96
C THR A 228 8.52 9.98 -23.78
N PRO A 229 9.13 11.01 -23.19
CA PRO A 229 9.60 12.21 -23.90
C PRO A 229 10.63 11.92 -25.00
N SER A 230 11.32 10.78 -24.94
CA SER A 230 12.26 10.31 -25.97
C SER A 230 11.60 9.46 -27.05
N GLY A 231 10.37 9.00 -26.83
CA GLY A 231 9.50 8.40 -27.83
C GLY A 231 9.49 6.88 -27.92
N THR A 232 8.27 6.37 -28.04
CA THR A 232 7.88 4.99 -28.40
C THR A 232 6.48 4.99 -29.02
N SER A 233 5.67 5.99 -28.69
CA SER A 233 4.33 6.22 -29.23
C SER A 233 3.98 7.72 -29.21
N VAL A 234 3.00 8.12 -30.03
CA VAL A 234 2.40 9.46 -30.04
C VAL A 234 1.15 9.46 -29.15
N TYR A 235 1.00 10.51 -28.34
CA TYR A 235 -0.12 10.70 -27.42
C TYR A 235 -0.66 12.13 -27.48
N ASN A 236 -1.95 12.29 -27.82
CA ASN A 236 -2.62 13.60 -27.83
C ASN A 236 -3.61 13.70 -26.65
N PRO A 237 -3.28 14.37 -25.53
CA PRO A 237 -4.20 14.53 -24.40
C PRO A 237 -5.43 15.41 -24.70
N TYR A 238 -5.45 16.09 -25.86
CA TYR A 238 -6.48 17.04 -26.26
C TYR A 238 -7.48 16.45 -27.28
N ALA A 239 -7.36 15.17 -27.63
CA ALA A 239 -8.22 14.52 -28.62
C ALA A 239 -9.69 14.44 -28.18
N HIS A 240 -9.95 14.31 -26.87
CA HIS A 240 -11.29 14.12 -26.32
C HIS A 240 -11.70 15.18 -25.28
N GLY A 241 -13.01 15.38 -25.13
CA GLY A 241 -13.63 16.29 -24.16
C GLY A 241 -14.47 17.39 -24.82
N SER A 242 -15.29 18.10 -24.05
CA SER A 242 -15.93 19.32 -24.53
C SER A 242 -14.91 20.42 -24.84
N ASP A 243 -15.34 21.48 -25.53
CA ASP A 243 -14.52 22.67 -25.77
C ASP A 243 -13.99 23.29 -24.47
N THR A 244 -14.83 23.30 -23.43
CA THR A 244 -14.45 23.77 -22.10
C THR A 244 -13.47 22.80 -21.40
N GLU A 245 -13.68 21.49 -21.53
CA GLU A 245 -12.75 20.50 -20.95
C GLU A 245 -11.36 20.55 -21.62
N ILE A 246 -11.28 20.77 -22.93
CA ILE A 246 -10.01 20.95 -23.63
C ILE A 246 -9.32 22.24 -23.19
N ALA A 247 -10.05 23.35 -23.06
CA ALA A 247 -9.49 24.59 -22.54
C ALA A 247 -8.93 24.40 -21.11
N ASP A 248 -9.66 23.70 -20.24
CA ASP A 248 -9.21 23.35 -18.89
C ASP A 248 -7.95 22.46 -18.90
N LYS A 249 -7.87 21.48 -19.81
CA LYS A 249 -6.69 20.62 -20.00
C LYS A 249 -5.46 21.42 -20.39
N VAL A 250 -5.60 22.33 -21.36
CA VAL A 250 -4.50 23.18 -21.87
C VAL A 250 -3.94 24.05 -20.75
N LEU A 251 -4.81 24.61 -19.93
CA LEU A 251 -4.43 25.52 -18.86
C LEU A 251 -4.09 24.81 -17.53
N ALA A 252 -4.16 23.49 -17.48
CA ALA A 252 -3.98 22.75 -16.23
C ALA A 252 -2.57 22.86 -15.64
N GLY A 253 -1.55 22.99 -16.48
CA GLY A 253 -0.16 23.20 -16.06
C GLY A 253 0.17 24.65 -15.70
N GLU A 254 -0.74 25.59 -16.01
CA GLU A 254 -0.49 27.03 -15.90
C GLU A 254 -0.83 27.58 -14.51
N ARG A 255 -0.09 28.61 -14.10
CA ARG A 255 -0.36 29.36 -12.86
C ARG A 255 -0.77 30.77 -13.19
N PHE A 256 -1.97 31.14 -12.73
CA PHE A 256 -2.48 32.51 -12.86
C PHE A 256 -2.52 33.14 -11.47
N SER A 257 -2.01 34.37 -11.36
CA SER A 257 -2.08 35.17 -10.14
C SER A 257 -3.52 35.57 -9.81
N GLU A 258 -4.31 35.88 -10.83
CA GLU A 258 -5.67 36.38 -10.69
C GLU A 258 -6.69 35.53 -11.48
N PRO A 259 -7.85 35.20 -10.89
CA PRO A 259 -8.85 34.34 -11.53
C PRO A 259 -9.45 34.88 -12.84
N HIS A 260 -9.42 36.20 -13.08
CA HIS A 260 -10.00 36.75 -14.31
C HIS A 260 -9.14 36.44 -15.54
N TYR A 261 -7.81 36.42 -15.42
CA TYR A 261 -6.91 36.05 -16.53
C TYR A 261 -7.13 34.59 -16.94
N LEU A 262 -7.30 33.69 -15.96
CA LEU A 262 -7.66 32.30 -16.22
C LEU A 262 -8.98 32.20 -17.00
N ARG A 263 -10.04 32.88 -16.55
CA ARG A 263 -11.34 32.88 -17.22
C ARG A 263 -11.28 33.43 -18.64
N GLN A 264 -10.47 34.45 -18.86
CA GLN A 264 -10.26 35.03 -20.19
C GLN A 264 -9.57 34.03 -21.13
N ALA A 265 -8.48 33.39 -20.66
CA ALA A 265 -7.76 32.38 -21.43
C ALA A 265 -8.67 31.18 -21.76
N GLN A 266 -9.47 30.70 -20.80
CA GLN A 266 -10.46 29.64 -21.00
C GLN A 266 -11.48 30.01 -22.10
N ARG A 267 -12.01 31.24 -22.04
CA ARG A 267 -12.99 31.72 -23.04
C ARG A 267 -12.38 31.76 -24.43
N TYR A 268 -11.17 32.29 -24.57
CA TYR A 268 -10.48 32.37 -25.86
C TYR A 268 -10.15 30.99 -26.43
N LEU A 269 -9.58 30.10 -25.60
CA LEU A 269 -9.32 28.71 -25.99
C LEU A 269 -10.60 27.97 -26.40
N GLY A 270 -11.74 28.26 -25.78
CA GLY A 270 -13.03 27.73 -26.23
C GLY A 270 -13.36 28.09 -27.69
N HIS A 271 -13.07 29.34 -28.11
CA HIS A 271 -13.21 29.74 -29.52
C HIS A 271 -12.19 29.05 -30.43
N VAL A 272 -10.93 28.91 -29.98
CA VAL A 272 -9.90 28.16 -30.72
C VAL A 272 -10.36 26.72 -30.97
N VAL A 273 -10.78 26.01 -29.93
CA VAL A 273 -11.20 24.60 -30.02
C VAL A 273 -12.42 24.43 -30.91
N ARG A 274 -13.44 25.30 -30.80
CA ARG A 274 -14.61 25.27 -31.68
C ARG A 274 -14.24 25.53 -33.14
N THR A 275 -13.36 26.49 -33.38
CA THR A 275 -12.89 26.84 -34.74
C THR A 275 -12.11 25.68 -35.37
N LEU A 276 -11.21 25.05 -34.61
CA LEU A 276 -10.47 23.87 -35.08
C LEU A 276 -11.43 22.73 -35.45
N ARG A 277 -12.41 22.44 -34.60
CA ARG A 277 -13.40 21.37 -34.84
C ARG A 277 -14.29 21.62 -36.03
N GLY A 278 -14.86 22.83 -36.14
CA GLY A 278 -15.72 23.19 -37.27
C GLY A 278 -14.98 23.19 -38.60
N ALA A 279 -13.67 23.51 -38.58
CA ALA A 279 -12.80 23.41 -39.75
C ALA A 279 -12.30 21.97 -40.04
N GLY A 280 -12.74 20.96 -39.29
CA GLY A 280 -12.31 19.57 -39.46
C GLY A 280 -10.85 19.30 -39.09
N VAL A 281 -10.22 20.18 -38.32
CA VAL A 281 -8.83 20.03 -37.85
C VAL A 281 -8.83 19.29 -36.51
N GLU A 282 -8.01 18.23 -36.40
CA GLU A 282 -7.83 17.53 -35.13
C GLU A 282 -7.25 18.47 -34.07
N VAL A 283 -7.92 18.52 -32.92
CA VAL A 283 -7.50 19.37 -31.80
C VAL A 283 -6.29 18.71 -31.13
N SER A 284 -5.14 19.38 -31.22
CA SER A 284 -3.86 18.97 -30.65
C SER A 284 -3.14 20.17 -30.07
N LEU A 285 -2.11 19.96 -29.25
CA LEU A 285 -1.35 21.07 -28.68
C LEU A 285 -0.77 21.98 -29.77
N ALA A 286 -0.18 21.40 -30.81
CA ALA A 286 0.41 22.14 -31.92
C ALA A 286 -0.65 22.95 -32.70
N ALA A 287 -1.82 22.36 -32.95
CA ALA A 287 -2.92 23.08 -33.59
C ALA A 287 -3.43 24.23 -32.70
N ILE A 288 -3.55 24.02 -31.39
CA ILE A 288 -3.98 25.05 -30.43
C ILE A 288 -2.97 26.19 -30.40
N VAL A 289 -1.67 25.90 -30.27
CA VAL A 289 -0.63 26.95 -30.23
C VAL A 289 -0.61 27.77 -31.52
N ALA A 290 -0.73 27.13 -32.68
CA ALA A 290 -0.77 27.82 -33.96
C ALA A 290 -1.97 28.79 -34.08
N HIS A 291 -3.13 28.41 -33.53
CA HIS A 291 -4.37 29.20 -33.62
C HIS A 291 -4.69 29.98 -32.33
N LEU A 292 -3.73 30.07 -31.40
CA LEU A 292 -3.79 31.05 -30.32
C LEU A 292 -3.40 32.45 -30.80
N ASP A 293 -2.77 32.55 -31.97
CA ASP A 293 -2.61 33.80 -32.69
C ASP A 293 -3.95 34.26 -33.27
N ARG A 294 -4.27 35.55 -33.12
CA ARG A 294 -5.56 36.11 -33.56
C ARG A 294 -5.73 36.01 -35.06
N ASP A 295 -4.69 36.30 -35.83
CA ASP A 295 -4.80 36.43 -37.27
C ASP A 295 -4.95 35.04 -37.89
N GLU A 296 -4.19 34.06 -37.38
CA GLU A 296 -4.35 32.65 -37.76
C GLU A 296 -5.74 32.10 -37.41
N LEU A 297 -6.27 32.45 -36.23
CA LEU A 297 -7.62 32.05 -35.83
C LEU A 297 -8.69 32.71 -36.71
N GLU A 298 -8.52 33.99 -37.05
CA GLU A 298 -9.43 34.73 -37.94
C GLU A 298 -9.45 34.09 -39.34
N VAL A 299 -8.28 33.79 -39.90
CA VAL A 299 -8.18 33.11 -41.20
C VAL A 299 -8.85 31.74 -41.14
N ARG A 300 -8.62 30.97 -40.07
CA ARG A 300 -9.23 29.65 -39.89
C ARG A 300 -10.76 29.73 -39.76
N ALA A 301 -11.28 30.74 -39.07
CA ALA A 301 -12.72 30.93 -38.86
C ALA A 301 -13.49 31.10 -40.18
N ARG A 302 -12.84 31.55 -41.26
CA ARG A 302 -13.45 31.66 -42.60
C ARG A 302 -13.82 30.31 -43.23
N GLN A 303 -13.31 29.21 -42.69
CA GLN A 303 -13.62 27.84 -43.15
C GLN A 303 -14.85 27.25 -42.44
N LEU A 304 -15.40 27.96 -41.45
CA LEU A 304 -16.60 27.56 -40.72
C LEU A 304 -17.87 27.93 -41.51
N ASP A 305 -19.00 27.39 -41.06
CA ASP A 305 -20.32 27.87 -41.47
C ASP A 305 -20.49 29.36 -41.13
N GLU A 306 -21.21 30.10 -41.96
CA GLU A 306 -21.35 31.57 -41.88
C GLU A 306 -21.72 32.06 -40.47
N ARG A 307 -22.63 31.37 -39.79
CA ARG A 307 -23.06 31.71 -38.43
C ARG A 307 -21.92 31.55 -37.41
N GLU A 308 -21.15 30.47 -37.49
CA GLU A 308 -20.06 30.19 -36.56
C GLU A 308 -18.85 31.09 -36.81
N ALA A 309 -18.56 31.37 -38.09
CA ALA A 309 -17.56 32.35 -38.50
C ALA A 309 -17.90 33.73 -37.91
N LEU A 310 -19.15 34.21 -38.09
CA LEU A 310 -19.60 35.50 -37.57
C LEU A 310 -19.47 35.61 -36.05
N VAL A 311 -19.85 34.57 -35.30
CA VAL A 311 -19.70 34.52 -33.84
C VAL A 311 -18.23 34.62 -33.42
N THR A 312 -17.34 33.95 -34.13
CA THR A 312 -15.90 33.98 -33.83
C THR A 312 -15.30 35.34 -34.16
N HIS A 313 -15.58 35.90 -35.35
CA HIS A 313 -15.11 37.23 -35.74
C HIS A 313 -15.59 38.33 -34.79
N ALA A 314 -16.88 38.34 -34.46
CA ALA A 314 -17.43 39.31 -33.51
C ALA A 314 -16.76 39.24 -32.13
N TYR A 315 -16.38 38.03 -31.68
CA TYR A 315 -15.61 37.87 -30.46
C TYR A 315 -14.20 38.42 -30.60
N LEU A 316 -13.48 38.12 -31.69
CA LEU A 316 -12.12 38.62 -31.92
C LEU A 316 -12.07 40.15 -32.00
N ASP A 317 -13.08 40.78 -32.61
CA ASP A 317 -13.20 42.23 -32.70
C ASP A 317 -13.48 42.89 -31.33
N SER A 318 -14.10 42.15 -30.41
CA SER A 318 -14.34 42.61 -29.04
C SER A 318 -13.10 42.60 -28.14
N LEU A 319 -11.99 41.97 -28.57
CA LEU A 319 -10.79 41.84 -27.76
C LEU A 319 -9.98 43.13 -27.75
N THR A 320 -9.66 43.59 -26.54
CA THR A 320 -8.77 44.74 -26.33
C THR A 320 -7.32 44.36 -26.57
N SER A 321 -6.47 45.35 -26.88
CA SER A 321 -5.01 45.13 -27.04
C SER A 321 -4.35 44.58 -25.78
N ARG A 322 -4.88 44.89 -24.58
CA ARG A 322 -4.39 44.30 -23.32
C ARG A 322 -4.69 42.80 -23.27
N GLN A 323 -5.93 42.43 -23.56
CA GLN A 323 -6.35 41.03 -23.58
C GLN A 323 -5.54 40.20 -24.58
N MET A 324 -5.23 40.77 -25.75
CA MET A 324 -4.37 40.15 -26.75
C MET A 324 -2.95 39.88 -26.24
N ARG A 325 -2.34 40.82 -25.50
CA ARG A 325 -1.01 40.61 -24.89
C ARG A 325 -1.03 39.52 -23.83
N ASP A 326 -2.08 39.46 -23.00
CA ASP A 326 -2.21 38.44 -21.97
C ASP A 326 -2.34 37.03 -22.60
N LEU A 327 -3.06 36.92 -23.71
CA LEU A 327 -3.20 35.66 -24.48
C LEU A 327 -1.92 35.26 -25.21
N ALA A 328 -1.15 36.21 -25.75
CA ALA A 328 0.18 35.94 -26.31
C ALA A 328 1.09 35.28 -25.27
N GLY A 329 1.07 35.75 -24.02
CA GLY A 329 1.82 35.11 -22.94
C GLY A 329 1.38 33.67 -22.63
N VAL A 330 0.10 33.32 -22.83
CA VAL A 330 -0.38 31.93 -22.73
C VAL A 330 0.15 31.09 -23.89
N ARG A 331 0.08 31.62 -25.13
CA ARG A 331 0.64 30.97 -26.32
C ARG A 331 2.12 30.66 -26.13
N ASP A 332 2.91 31.64 -25.73
CA ASP A 332 4.37 31.49 -25.60
C ASP A 332 4.73 30.42 -24.57
N ARG A 333 3.99 30.30 -23.46
CA ARG A 333 4.19 29.24 -22.47
C ARG A 333 3.82 27.85 -22.99
N LEU A 334 2.75 27.73 -23.77
CA LEU A 334 2.34 26.46 -24.39
C LEU A 334 3.26 26.05 -25.55
N ALA A 335 3.80 27.04 -26.27
CA ALA A 335 4.76 26.85 -27.35
C ALA A 335 6.03 26.16 -26.85
N ILE A 336 6.47 26.43 -25.60
CA ILE A 336 7.61 25.74 -24.97
C ILE A 336 7.48 24.21 -25.08
N LEU A 337 6.28 23.66 -24.86
CA LEU A 337 6.08 22.21 -24.93
C LEU A 337 6.03 21.71 -26.40
N THR A 338 5.40 22.48 -27.29
CA THR A 338 5.27 22.12 -28.72
C THR A 338 6.59 22.19 -29.48
N GLU A 339 7.42 23.18 -29.17
CA GLU A 339 8.71 23.45 -29.82
C GLU A 339 9.87 22.65 -29.19
N SER A 340 9.61 21.98 -28.06
CA SER A 340 10.57 21.10 -27.42
C SER A 340 10.82 19.80 -28.20
N ASP A 341 11.87 19.09 -27.81
CA ASP A 341 12.16 17.73 -28.30
C ASP A 341 11.06 16.70 -27.97
N VAL A 342 10.16 17.05 -27.04
CA VAL A 342 8.98 16.26 -26.65
C VAL A 342 7.79 16.49 -27.58
N GLY A 343 7.68 17.66 -28.20
CA GLY A 343 6.49 18.11 -28.93
C GLY A 343 6.03 17.14 -30.01
N ARG A 344 6.97 16.54 -30.75
CA ARG A 344 6.68 15.51 -31.77
C ARG A 344 5.95 14.27 -31.25
N TRP A 345 6.14 13.92 -29.97
CA TRP A 345 5.47 12.78 -29.35
C TRP A 345 4.07 13.11 -28.82
N LEU A 346 3.69 14.38 -28.94
CA LEU A 346 2.35 14.91 -28.62
C LEU A 346 1.56 15.32 -29.87
N ASP A 347 2.24 15.46 -31.01
CA ASP A 347 1.62 15.88 -32.27
C ASP A 347 1.07 14.65 -33.02
N PRO A 348 -0.26 14.53 -33.20
CA PRO A 348 -0.87 13.43 -33.94
C PRO A 348 -0.46 13.40 -35.43
N ARG A 349 0.12 14.48 -35.97
CA ARG A 349 0.64 14.56 -37.35
C ARG A 349 1.99 13.88 -37.54
N THR A 350 2.66 13.48 -36.46
CA THR A 350 3.94 12.78 -36.52
C THR A 350 3.78 11.43 -37.23
N ALA A 351 4.30 11.35 -38.44
CA ALA A 351 4.21 10.16 -39.28
C ALA A 351 5.09 9.01 -38.76
N ALA A 352 4.73 7.77 -39.12
CA ALA A 352 5.51 6.55 -38.91
C ALA A 352 5.76 6.15 -37.44
N VAL A 353 4.98 6.65 -36.49
CA VAL A 353 5.04 6.27 -35.07
C VAL A 353 3.68 5.72 -34.61
N PRO A 354 3.62 4.63 -33.81
CA PRO A 354 2.38 4.17 -33.23
C PRO A 354 1.69 5.25 -32.39
N ARG A 355 0.41 5.51 -32.64
CA ARG A 355 -0.41 6.40 -31.81
C ARG A 355 -1.31 5.59 -30.89
N PHE A 356 -1.65 6.14 -29.73
CA PHE A 356 -2.70 5.57 -28.88
C PHE A 356 -3.63 6.65 -28.35
N ASP A 357 -4.90 6.27 -28.18
CA ASP A 357 -5.88 7.03 -27.44
C ASP A 357 -6.03 6.46 -26.02
N LEU A 358 -6.10 7.33 -25.02
CA LEU A 358 -6.18 6.91 -23.61
C LEU A 358 -7.55 6.30 -23.29
N LEU A 359 -8.64 6.82 -23.84
CA LEU A 359 -9.99 6.30 -23.60
C LEU A 359 -10.15 4.90 -24.19
N GLU A 360 -9.68 4.67 -25.41
CA GLU A 360 -9.62 3.35 -26.04
C GLU A 360 -8.72 2.39 -25.25
N ALA A 361 -7.52 2.82 -24.87
CA ALA A 361 -6.60 2.01 -24.07
C ALA A 361 -7.23 1.57 -22.73
N VAL A 362 -7.97 2.46 -22.06
CA VAL A 362 -8.69 2.13 -20.82
C VAL A 362 -9.84 1.16 -21.10
N ARG A 363 -10.62 1.35 -22.17
CA ARG A 363 -11.71 0.42 -22.57
C ARG A 363 -11.20 -0.99 -22.82
N ASP A 364 -10.02 -1.12 -23.44
CA ASP A 364 -9.36 -2.39 -23.72
C ASP A 364 -8.69 -3.02 -22.49
N ARG A 365 -8.73 -2.33 -21.33
CA ARG A 365 -7.99 -2.68 -20.12
C ARG A 365 -6.48 -2.82 -20.37
N ALA A 366 -5.93 -1.97 -21.23
CA ALA A 366 -4.49 -1.90 -21.46
C ALA A 366 -3.74 -1.43 -20.20
N VAL A 367 -2.43 -1.65 -20.20
CA VAL A 367 -1.49 -1.10 -19.23
C VAL A 367 -0.74 0.04 -19.91
N VAL A 368 -1.08 1.28 -19.56
CA VAL A 368 -0.46 2.51 -20.08
C VAL A 368 0.54 3.02 -19.05
N TYR A 369 1.78 3.22 -19.45
CA TYR A 369 2.86 3.72 -18.60
C TYR A 369 3.46 5.00 -19.21
N PHE A 370 3.32 6.11 -18.48
CA PHE A 370 3.92 7.40 -18.80
C PHE A 370 5.17 7.60 -17.94
N ASP A 371 6.34 7.60 -18.58
CA ASP A 371 7.58 8.12 -18.01
C ASP A 371 7.68 9.59 -18.39
N LEU A 372 7.71 10.52 -17.43
CA LEU A 372 7.77 11.96 -17.74
C LEU A 372 9.20 12.53 -17.73
N ALA A 373 10.21 11.74 -17.36
CA ALA A 373 11.62 12.15 -17.26
C ALA A 373 11.85 13.49 -16.51
N ALA A 374 11.13 13.70 -15.40
CA ALA A 374 11.09 14.94 -14.62
C ALA A 374 12.45 15.40 -14.09
N ASP A 375 13.40 14.48 -13.85
CA ASP A 375 14.76 14.83 -13.43
C ASP A 375 15.51 15.63 -14.50
N SER A 376 15.17 15.41 -15.79
CA SER A 376 15.79 16.10 -16.92
C SER A 376 15.00 17.32 -17.41
N ARG A 377 13.65 17.28 -17.26
CA ARG A 377 12.74 18.30 -17.78
C ARG A 377 11.63 18.64 -16.76
N PRO A 378 11.94 19.28 -15.62
CA PRO A 378 10.98 19.45 -14.53
C PRO A 378 9.72 20.23 -14.93
N LEU A 379 9.88 21.34 -15.67
CA LEU A 379 8.77 22.18 -16.12
C LEU A 379 7.84 21.42 -17.08
N LEU A 380 8.41 20.75 -18.10
CA LEU A 380 7.64 19.99 -19.08
C LEU A 380 6.92 18.81 -18.42
N ALA A 381 7.59 18.10 -17.50
CA ALA A 381 6.99 17.01 -16.76
C ALA A 381 5.80 17.46 -15.91
N GLN A 382 5.86 18.65 -15.30
CA GLN A 382 4.73 19.24 -14.57
C GLN A 382 3.55 19.55 -15.51
N MET A 383 3.82 20.20 -16.65
CA MET A 383 2.78 20.53 -17.65
C MET A 383 2.12 19.27 -18.21
N LEU A 384 2.94 18.27 -18.58
CA LEU A 384 2.49 16.98 -19.09
C LEU A 384 1.72 16.18 -18.05
N GLY A 385 2.23 16.10 -16.81
CA GLY A 385 1.55 15.42 -15.71
C GLY A 385 0.16 16.00 -15.47
N ALA A 386 0.03 17.33 -15.48
CA ALA A 386 -1.27 17.99 -15.37
C ALA A 386 -2.21 17.66 -16.56
N ALA A 387 -1.70 17.68 -17.78
CA ALA A 387 -2.47 17.34 -18.99
C ALA A 387 -2.95 15.88 -18.99
N VAL A 388 -2.06 14.93 -18.66
CA VAL A 388 -2.39 13.48 -18.56
C VAL A 388 -3.44 13.24 -17.48
N VAL A 389 -3.32 13.87 -16.30
CA VAL A 389 -4.32 13.71 -15.23
C VAL A 389 -5.67 14.30 -15.62
N GLN A 390 -5.71 15.41 -16.36
CA GLN A 390 -6.96 15.96 -16.87
C GLN A 390 -7.56 15.09 -17.98
N ASP A 391 -6.74 14.52 -18.85
CA ASP A 391 -7.22 13.58 -19.86
C ASP A 391 -7.77 12.29 -19.24
N LEU A 392 -7.15 11.81 -18.16
CA LEU A 392 -7.70 10.73 -17.35
C LEU A 392 -9.05 11.13 -16.71
N GLN A 393 -9.24 12.38 -16.27
CA GLN A 393 -10.55 12.85 -15.79
C GLN A 393 -11.61 12.82 -16.89
N THR A 394 -11.27 13.27 -18.10
CA THR A 394 -12.17 13.22 -19.26
C THR A 394 -12.49 11.78 -19.65
N THR A 395 -11.49 10.89 -19.62
CA THR A 395 -11.66 9.46 -19.85
C THR A 395 -12.61 8.85 -18.83
N VAL A 396 -12.43 9.17 -17.54
CA VAL A 396 -13.33 8.73 -16.45
C VAL A 396 -14.75 9.26 -16.64
N ALA A 397 -14.90 10.52 -17.05
CA ALA A 397 -16.21 11.11 -17.33
C ALA A 397 -16.91 10.39 -18.49
N ALA A 398 -16.18 10.07 -19.56
CA ALA A 398 -16.72 9.34 -20.71
C ALA A 398 -17.09 7.87 -20.41
N LEU A 399 -16.57 7.30 -19.32
CA LEU A 399 -16.88 5.93 -18.86
C LEU A 399 -17.98 5.89 -17.79
N GLN A 400 -18.60 7.04 -17.45
CA GLN A 400 -19.73 7.06 -16.52
C GLN A 400 -20.88 6.18 -17.03
N GLY A 401 -21.43 5.36 -16.13
CA GLY A 401 -22.49 4.38 -16.46
C GLY A 401 -21.99 3.05 -17.02
N ARG A 402 -20.75 2.98 -17.53
CA ARG A 402 -20.09 1.74 -17.97
C ARG A 402 -18.66 1.65 -17.42
N PRO A 403 -18.52 1.50 -16.10
CA PRO A 403 -17.23 1.54 -15.44
C PRO A 403 -16.30 0.42 -15.93
N VAL A 404 -15.05 0.76 -16.22
CA VAL A 404 -14.00 -0.20 -16.58
C VAL A 404 -12.99 -0.27 -15.43
N PRO A 405 -12.91 -1.40 -14.69
CA PRO A 405 -11.99 -1.54 -13.57
C PRO A 405 -10.55 -1.23 -13.98
N THR A 406 -10.02 -0.14 -13.46
CA THR A 406 -8.71 0.40 -13.81
C THR A 406 -8.02 0.91 -12.54
N VAL A 407 -6.72 0.67 -12.41
CA VAL A 407 -5.89 1.32 -11.38
C VAL A 407 -5.11 2.47 -12.01
N ALA A 408 -5.29 3.68 -11.49
CA ALA A 408 -4.46 4.83 -11.85
C ALA A 408 -3.39 5.05 -10.77
N VAL A 409 -2.14 4.81 -11.14
CA VAL A 409 -0.98 5.05 -10.28
C VAL A 409 -0.41 6.41 -10.63
N ILE A 410 -0.36 7.32 -9.66
CA ILE A 410 0.25 8.65 -9.85
C ILE A 410 1.36 8.76 -8.82
N ASP A 411 2.60 8.55 -9.26
CA ASP A 411 3.74 8.75 -8.37
C ASP A 411 4.08 10.24 -8.26
N GLU A 412 4.50 10.64 -7.06
CA GLU A 412 4.76 12.03 -6.69
C GLU A 412 3.66 13.02 -7.11
N PHE A 413 2.39 12.69 -6.81
CA PHE A 413 1.26 13.49 -7.27
C PHE A 413 1.24 14.92 -6.72
N SER A 414 1.87 15.15 -5.56
CA SER A 414 1.99 16.49 -4.95
C SER A 414 2.77 17.45 -5.85
N ALA A 415 3.83 16.96 -6.51
CA ALA A 415 4.67 17.73 -7.41
C ALA A 415 4.04 17.90 -8.81
N LEU A 416 3.34 16.87 -9.30
CA LEU A 416 2.83 16.87 -10.67
C LEU A 416 1.47 17.56 -10.83
N ALA A 417 0.47 17.20 -10.01
CA ALA A 417 -0.93 17.44 -10.36
C ALA A 417 -1.89 17.48 -9.15
N ALA A 418 -1.42 17.91 -7.98
CA ALA A 418 -2.21 17.88 -6.74
C ALA A 418 -3.65 18.46 -6.86
N PRO A 419 -3.85 19.68 -7.40
CA PRO A 419 -5.20 20.23 -7.61
C PRO A 419 -6.07 19.39 -8.56
N GLN A 420 -5.50 18.84 -9.63
CA GLN A 420 -6.24 18.04 -10.59
C GLN A 420 -6.65 16.70 -9.98
N VAL A 421 -5.76 16.05 -9.22
CA VAL A 421 -6.06 14.77 -8.55
C VAL A 421 -7.25 14.88 -7.59
N VAL A 422 -7.44 16.01 -6.90
CA VAL A 422 -8.60 16.16 -6.01
C VAL A 422 -9.93 16.12 -6.77
N ARG A 423 -10.00 16.69 -7.98
CA ARG A 423 -11.19 16.61 -8.84
C ARG A 423 -11.45 15.19 -9.35
N LEU A 424 -10.40 14.36 -9.41
CA LEU A 424 -10.50 12.98 -9.87
C LEU A 424 -11.21 12.09 -8.83
N PHE A 425 -11.01 12.28 -7.52
CA PHE A 425 -11.65 11.43 -6.48
C PHE A 425 -13.16 11.31 -6.63
N GLY A 426 -13.87 12.44 -6.76
CA GLY A 426 -15.34 12.45 -6.81
C GLY A 426 -15.92 11.69 -8.00
N ARG A 427 -15.18 11.61 -9.12
CA ARG A 427 -15.61 10.92 -10.35
C ARG A 427 -15.03 9.50 -10.48
N ALA A 428 -13.86 9.26 -9.90
CA ALA A 428 -13.17 7.97 -9.94
C ALA A 428 -13.92 6.89 -9.15
N ARG A 429 -14.51 7.25 -8.00
CA ARG A 429 -15.24 6.30 -7.15
C ARG A 429 -16.42 5.63 -7.88
N SER A 430 -17.21 6.38 -8.64
CA SER A 430 -18.40 5.87 -9.35
C SER A 430 -18.10 5.22 -10.71
N SER A 431 -16.92 5.49 -11.29
CA SER A 431 -16.48 4.96 -12.60
C SER A 431 -15.60 3.70 -12.49
N GLY A 432 -15.41 3.16 -11.28
CA GLY A 432 -14.61 1.96 -11.07
C GLY A 432 -13.09 2.18 -11.16
N LEU A 433 -12.64 3.44 -11.17
CA LEU A 433 -11.23 3.80 -11.18
C LEU A 433 -10.69 3.84 -9.74
N SER A 434 -9.73 2.98 -9.44
CA SER A 434 -9.00 3.00 -8.16
C SER A 434 -7.75 3.88 -8.28
N LEU A 435 -7.55 4.78 -7.33
CA LEU A 435 -6.41 5.71 -7.35
C LEU A 435 -5.34 5.21 -6.39
N LEU A 436 -4.10 5.15 -6.87
CA LEU A 436 -2.93 4.75 -6.10
C LEU A 436 -1.93 5.90 -6.12
N LEU A 437 -2.08 6.80 -5.17
CA LEU A 437 -1.34 8.06 -5.11
C LEU A 437 -0.07 7.90 -4.28
N GLY A 438 1.06 8.36 -4.82
CA GLY A 438 2.34 8.38 -4.13
C GLY A 438 2.79 9.80 -3.84
N THR A 439 3.28 10.09 -2.63
CA THR A 439 4.02 11.34 -2.35
C THR A 439 5.06 11.11 -1.26
N GLN A 440 6.13 11.89 -1.24
CA GLN A 440 7.14 11.76 -0.20
C GLN A 440 6.64 12.24 1.17
N GLU A 441 6.09 13.47 1.20
CA GLU A 441 5.69 14.14 2.44
C GLU A 441 4.24 14.64 2.36
N LEU A 442 3.43 14.31 3.37
CA LEU A 442 2.03 14.77 3.43
C LEU A 442 1.92 16.28 3.57
N THR A 443 2.91 16.92 4.19
CA THR A 443 2.93 18.36 4.40
C THR A 443 3.02 19.15 3.10
N ASP A 444 3.53 18.55 2.02
CA ASP A 444 3.63 19.19 0.70
C ASP A 444 2.25 19.50 0.11
N LEU A 445 1.20 18.88 0.63
CA LEU A 445 -0.19 19.17 0.26
C LEU A 445 -0.74 20.43 0.94
N ARG A 446 -0.04 21.00 1.93
CA ARG A 446 -0.42 22.26 2.59
C ARG A 446 0.14 23.44 1.81
N VAL A 447 -0.47 23.70 0.67
CA VAL A 447 -0.09 24.82 -0.22
C VAL A 447 -0.85 26.08 0.20
N ALA A 448 -0.16 27.22 0.23
CA ALA A 448 -0.77 28.53 0.49
C ALA A 448 -1.89 28.82 -0.52
N GLY A 449 -3.07 29.22 -0.03
CA GLY A 449 -4.28 29.42 -0.83
C GLY A 449 -5.07 28.15 -1.14
N ARG A 450 -4.62 26.98 -0.65
CA ARG A 450 -5.29 25.67 -0.76
C ARG A 450 -5.14 24.85 0.51
N GLU A 451 -5.43 25.49 1.64
CA GLU A 451 -5.26 24.92 2.98
C GLU A 451 -6.09 23.64 3.17
N ARG A 452 -7.23 23.53 2.46
CA ARG A 452 -8.15 22.39 2.53
C ARG A 452 -7.76 21.16 1.69
N LEU A 453 -6.70 21.27 0.87
CA LEU A 453 -6.34 20.23 -0.10
C LEU A 453 -6.02 18.91 0.61
N LEU A 454 -5.27 18.98 1.71
CA LEU A 454 -4.89 17.84 2.52
C LEU A 454 -6.13 17.14 3.10
N GLU A 455 -7.06 17.88 3.69
CA GLU A 455 -8.28 17.31 4.27
C GLU A 455 -9.16 16.69 3.19
N GLN A 456 -9.24 17.30 2.00
CA GLN A 456 -9.98 16.74 0.86
C GLN A 456 -9.36 15.43 0.37
N VAL A 457 -8.02 15.35 0.27
CA VAL A 457 -7.33 14.11 -0.08
C VAL A 457 -7.65 13.04 0.96
N ILE A 458 -7.38 13.31 2.25
CA ILE A 458 -7.57 12.36 3.35
C ILE A 458 -9.04 11.88 3.41
N GLY A 459 -10.00 12.79 3.27
CA GLY A 459 -11.44 12.47 3.34
C GLY A 459 -11.93 11.54 2.24
N ASN A 460 -11.18 11.36 1.15
CA ASN A 460 -11.52 10.45 0.06
C ASN A 460 -10.75 9.13 0.07
N LEU A 461 -9.81 8.93 1.02
CA LEU A 461 -8.99 7.72 1.07
C LEU A 461 -9.72 6.53 1.70
N SER A 462 -9.55 5.37 1.09
CA SER A 462 -9.91 4.07 1.67
C SER A 462 -8.75 3.50 2.50
N VAL A 463 -7.50 3.74 2.07
CA VAL A 463 -6.29 3.19 2.70
C VAL A 463 -5.17 4.24 2.73
N LEU A 464 -4.50 4.35 3.87
CA LEU A 464 -3.22 5.05 3.99
C LEU A 464 -2.11 4.03 4.26
N VAL A 465 -1.05 4.07 3.47
CA VAL A 465 0.17 3.27 3.66
C VAL A 465 1.33 4.23 3.89
N ALA A 466 1.82 4.29 5.13
CA ALA A 466 2.95 5.12 5.52
C ALA A 466 4.20 4.26 5.70
N HIS A 467 5.14 4.39 4.77
CA HIS A 467 6.53 3.99 4.97
C HIS A 467 7.24 5.00 5.87
N ARG A 468 8.51 4.73 6.18
CA ARG A 468 9.36 5.58 7.01
C ARG A 468 9.26 7.06 6.62
N GLN A 469 8.92 7.89 7.59
CA GLN A 469 8.89 9.35 7.47
C GLN A 469 10.15 9.94 8.12
N VAL A 470 10.72 11.00 7.54
CA VAL A 470 11.87 11.70 8.11
C VAL A 470 11.44 13.00 8.79
N VAL A 471 10.39 13.66 8.27
CA VAL A 471 9.85 14.88 8.86
C VAL A 471 8.91 14.54 10.03
N PRO A 472 9.17 15.05 11.26
CA PRO A 472 8.32 14.79 12.42
C PRO A 472 6.86 15.17 12.23
N ALA A 473 6.59 16.32 11.59
CA ALA A 473 5.23 16.79 11.33
C ALA A 473 4.41 15.82 10.45
N SER A 474 5.05 15.14 9.50
CA SER A 474 4.42 14.09 8.68
C SER A 474 4.13 12.84 9.51
N ALA A 475 5.08 12.40 10.36
CA ALA A 475 4.88 11.27 11.25
C ALA A 475 3.73 11.50 12.25
N GLU A 476 3.64 12.71 12.81
CA GLU A 476 2.52 13.12 13.66
C GLU A 476 1.18 13.11 12.91
N LEU A 477 1.17 13.56 11.66
CA LEU A 477 -0.04 13.54 10.85
C LEU A 477 -0.50 12.10 10.56
N VAL A 478 0.42 11.19 10.25
CA VAL A 478 0.12 9.76 10.11
C VAL A 478 -0.46 9.17 11.39
N ALA A 479 0.17 9.47 12.53
CA ALA A 479 -0.31 9.05 13.84
C ALA A 479 -1.73 9.56 14.14
N ARG A 480 -2.01 10.83 13.82
CA ARG A 480 -3.36 11.41 13.96
C ARG A 480 -4.39 10.74 13.06
N ILE A 481 -4.09 10.52 11.78
CA ILE A 481 -4.99 9.84 10.82
C ILE A 481 -5.30 8.42 11.26
N SER A 482 -4.31 7.74 11.86
CA SER A 482 -4.44 6.36 12.35
C SER A 482 -5.33 6.23 13.59
N GLY A 483 -5.74 7.35 14.18
CA GLY A 483 -6.67 7.42 15.30
C GLY A 483 -6.06 7.09 16.66
N VAL A 484 -6.94 7.04 17.66
CA VAL A 484 -6.60 6.75 19.05
C VAL A 484 -7.39 5.56 19.57
N ARG A 485 -6.81 4.78 20.47
CA ARG A 485 -7.46 3.67 21.17
C ARG A 485 -7.50 3.93 22.68
N GLY A 486 -8.51 3.36 23.34
CA GLY A 486 -8.58 3.36 24.79
C GLY A 486 -7.53 2.42 25.38
N ALA A 487 -6.85 2.85 26.43
CA ALA A 487 -5.86 2.06 27.16
C ALA A 487 -5.94 2.31 28.66
N TRP A 488 -5.40 1.39 29.44
CA TRP A 488 -5.37 1.49 30.91
C TRP A 488 -3.94 1.73 31.39
N LYS A 489 -3.62 2.95 31.80
CA LYS A 489 -2.31 3.21 32.40
C LYS A 489 -2.34 2.77 33.86
N THR A 490 -1.47 1.83 34.22
CA THR A 490 -1.31 1.38 35.60
C THR A 490 -0.05 1.99 36.18
N MET A 491 -0.18 2.79 37.23
CA MET A 491 0.94 3.39 37.95
C MET A 491 1.13 2.65 39.27
N ARG A 492 2.33 2.13 39.51
CA ARG A 492 2.71 1.52 40.78
C ARG A 492 3.45 2.55 41.62
N ARG A 493 2.92 2.88 42.79
CA ARG A 493 3.58 3.77 43.75
C ARG A 493 4.62 3.00 44.56
N ALA A 494 5.55 3.73 45.18
CA ALA A 494 6.64 3.16 45.98
C ALA A 494 6.14 2.35 47.19
N ASP A 495 4.94 2.68 47.70
CA ASP A 495 4.23 1.97 48.77
C ASP A 495 3.56 0.64 48.33
N GLY A 496 3.67 0.27 47.06
CA GLY A 496 3.08 -0.94 46.51
C GLY A 496 1.62 -0.80 46.08
N THR A 497 1.00 0.37 46.23
CA THR A 497 -0.35 0.64 45.73
C THR A 497 -0.36 0.81 44.21
N PHE A 498 -1.45 0.37 43.57
CA PHE A 498 -1.66 0.48 42.13
C PHE A 498 -2.83 1.41 41.85
N THR A 499 -2.60 2.40 40.98
CA THR A 499 -3.67 3.23 40.42
C THR A 499 -3.84 2.88 38.95
N ARG A 500 -5.06 2.54 38.54
CA ARG A 500 -5.43 2.34 37.12
C ARG A 500 -6.20 3.55 36.63
N THR A 501 -5.72 4.18 35.57
CA THR A 501 -6.36 5.32 34.94
C THR A 501 -6.65 4.99 33.48
N ARG A 502 -7.90 5.23 33.05
CA ARG A 502 -8.26 5.11 31.64
C ARG A 502 -7.66 6.29 30.88
N VAL A 503 -6.88 6.00 29.86
CA VAL A 503 -6.23 7.00 28.99
C VAL A 503 -6.59 6.72 27.54
N ARG A 504 -6.49 7.74 26.68
CA ARG A 504 -6.53 7.57 25.22
C ARG A 504 -5.09 7.66 24.72
N GLU A 505 -4.66 6.68 23.95
CA GLU A 505 -3.33 6.66 23.33
C GLU A 505 -3.47 6.54 21.82
N GLN A 506 -2.51 7.08 21.07
CA GLN A 506 -2.48 6.93 19.62
C GLN A 506 -2.29 5.46 19.25
N VAL A 507 -2.99 5.00 18.21
CA VAL A 507 -2.83 3.63 17.70
C VAL A 507 -1.41 3.43 17.18
N LEU A 508 -0.88 4.44 16.48
CA LEU A 508 0.51 4.54 16.07
C LEU A 508 1.11 5.79 16.67
N ARG A 509 2.30 5.67 17.26
CA ARG A 509 3.07 6.83 17.72
C ARG A 509 3.98 7.35 16.60
N PRO A 510 4.27 8.65 16.53
CA PRO A 510 5.12 9.22 15.48
C PRO A 510 6.49 8.54 15.39
N GLU A 511 7.10 8.21 16.53
CA GLU A 511 8.41 7.58 16.60
C GLU A 511 8.42 6.21 15.91
N GLN A 512 7.32 5.45 16.05
CA GLN A 512 7.18 4.15 15.39
C GLN A 512 7.18 4.28 13.87
N VAL A 513 6.62 5.35 13.33
CA VAL A 513 6.58 5.62 11.89
C VAL A 513 7.97 6.06 11.39
N MET A 514 8.70 6.84 12.18
CA MET A 514 10.05 7.30 11.85
C MET A 514 11.11 6.19 11.93
N GLU A 515 10.89 5.19 12.79
CA GLU A 515 11.80 4.05 12.99
C GLU A 515 11.52 2.87 12.04
N LEU A 516 10.53 2.96 11.15
CA LEU A 516 10.21 1.88 10.22
C LEU A 516 11.41 1.53 9.33
N ALA A 517 11.75 0.24 9.30
CA ALA A 517 12.76 -0.27 8.39
C ALA A 517 12.25 -0.27 6.93
N ARG A 518 13.16 -0.28 5.97
CA ARG A 518 12.82 -0.40 4.54
C ARG A 518 11.97 -1.66 4.30
N GLY A 519 10.90 -1.52 3.52
CA GLY A 519 9.97 -2.62 3.24
C GLY A 519 8.95 -2.88 4.36
N TRP A 520 8.96 -2.08 5.43
CA TRP A 520 7.91 -2.05 6.43
C TRP A 520 7.08 -0.78 6.28
N ALA A 521 5.76 -0.91 6.48
CA ALA A 521 4.84 0.22 6.43
C ALA A 521 3.81 0.13 7.57
N ALA A 522 3.43 1.29 8.08
CA ALA A 522 2.22 1.49 8.85
C ALA A 522 1.03 1.61 7.91
N VAL A 523 0.00 0.78 8.09
CA VAL A 523 -1.15 0.72 7.18
C VAL A 523 -2.43 0.96 7.97
N SER A 524 -3.23 1.92 7.51
CA SER A 524 -4.52 2.31 8.08
C SER A 524 -5.63 2.11 7.06
N VAL A 525 -6.53 1.15 7.31
CA VAL A 525 -7.73 0.93 6.48
C VAL A 525 -8.86 1.78 7.06
N LEU A 526 -9.12 2.92 6.41
CA LEU A 526 -9.92 4.01 6.97
C LEU A 526 -11.43 3.72 6.95
N GLU A 527 -11.91 2.98 5.96
CA GLU A 527 -13.34 2.64 5.83
C GLU A 527 -13.81 1.57 6.84
N ALA A 528 -12.90 0.74 7.34
CA ALA A 528 -13.23 -0.42 8.18
C ALA A 528 -13.14 -0.15 9.69
N GLY A 529 -12.80 1.09 10.10
CA GLY A 529 -12.53 1.43 11.50
C GLY A 529 -11.44 0.56 12.15
N SER A 530 -10.62 -0.12 11.33
CA SER A 530 -9.63 -1.06 11.79
C SER A 530 -8.41 -0.31 12.32
N PRO A 531 -7.85 -0.72 13.47
CA PRO A 531 -6.65 -0.07 14.00
C PRO A 531 -5.51 -0.23 13.00
N ALA A 532 -4.74 0.84 12.83
CA ALA A 532 -3.55 0.83 12.01
C ALA A 532 -2.56 -0.26 12.45
N ARG A 533 -1.87 -0.89 11.49
CA ARG A 533 -0.97 -2.01 11.73
C ARG A 533 0.36 -1.81 11.03
N ILE A 534 1.44 -2.28 11.63
CA ILE A 534 2.78 -2.29 11.03
C ILE A 534 3.01 -3.64 10.36
N VAL A 535 3.28 -3.63 9.06
CA VAL A 535 3.45 -4.85 8.25
C VAL A 535 4.70 -4.78 7.39
N SER A 536 5.31 -5.94 7.17
CA SER A 536 6.28 -6.12 6.08
C SER A 536 5.50 -6.25 4.77
N VAL A 537 5.74 -5.31 3.86
CA VAL A 537 4.99 -5.20 2.62
C VAL A 537 5.49 -6.24 1.61
N MET A 538 4.55 -6.87 0.92
CA MET A 538 4.84 -7.81 -0.16
C MET A 538 5.57 -7.09 -1.30
N THR A 539 6.43 -7.83 -1.98
CA THR A 539 7.17 -7.31 -3.14
C THR A 539 6.89 -8.20 -4.35
N PRO A 540 6.81 -7.63 -5.57
CA PRO A 540 6.73 -8.44 -6.78
C PRO A 540 7.94 -9.39 -6.85
N PRO A 541 7.76 -10.63 -7.36
CA PRO A 541 8.89 -11.52 -7.57
C PRO A 541 9.92 -10.84 -8.49
N ALA A 542 11.19 -10.86 -8.08
CA ALA A 542 12.28 -10.40 -8.93
C ALA A 542 12.29 -11.27 -10.20
N GLY A 543 11.90 -10.69 -11.33
CA GLY A 543 12.10 -11.38 -12.61
C GLY A 543 13.58 -11.47 -12.96
N PRO A 544 13.95 -12.23 -14.00
CA PRO A 544 15.34 -12.34 -14.43
C PRO A 544 15.91 -10.95 -14.77
N PRO A 545 17.23 -10.73 -14.58
CA PRO A 545 17.88 -9.47 -14.92
C PRO A 545 17.63 -9.10 -16.39
N ALA A 546 17.49 -7.81 -16.66
CA ALA A 546 17.16 -7.26 -17.98
C ALA A 546 18.29 -7.41 -19.04
N SER A 547 19.34 -8.18 -18.76
CA SER A 547 20.45 -8.43 -19.68
C SER A 547 20.10 -9.39 -20.81
N ASP A 548 19.05 -10.20 -20.67
CA ASP A 548 18.81 -11.35 -21.56
C ASP A 548 17.71 -11.10 -22.62
N VAL A 549 17.27 -9.84 -22.80
CA VAL A 549 16.20 -9.48 -23.76
C VAL A 549 16.72 -8.64 -24.95
N ILE A 550 18.02 -8.32 -24.99
CA ILE A 550 18.61 -7.53 -26.09
C ILE A 550 19.24 -8.42 -27.18
N SER A 551 19.39 -9.74 -27.00
CA SER A 551 20.08 -10.59 -27.98
C SER A 551 19.24 -11.10 -29.17
N ASP A 552 17.91 -11.04 -29.11
CA ASP A 552 17.06 -11.72 -30.13
C ASP A 552 16.42 -10.80 -31.17
N SER A 553 16.71 -9.49 -31.17
CA SER A 553 16.20 -8.55 -32.19
C SER A 553 17.24 -8.07 -33.21
N LEU A 554 18.43 -8.69 -33.27
CA LEU A 554 19.50 -8.33 -34.23
C LEU A 554 19.92 -9.47 -35.17
N ALA A 555 19.25 -10.62 -35.15
CA ALA A 555 19.46 -11.71 -36.11
C ALA A 555 18.37 -11.67 -37.20
N GLY A 556 18.39 -10.64 -38.05
CA GLY A 556 17.36 -10.47 -39.07
C GLY A 556 17.60 -9.30 -40.00
N THR A 557 18.83 -9.13 -40.50
CA THR A 557 19.09 -8.23 -41.62
C THR A 557 20.25 -8.77 -42.43
N SER A 558 19.91 -9.41 -43.54
CA SER A 558 20.83 -9.79 -44.62
C SER A 558 21.52 -8.54 -45.17
N ALA A 559 22.85 -8.50 -45.06
CA ALA A 559 23.68 -7.47 -45.67
C ALA A 559 23.63 -7.55 -47.21
N PRO A 560 23.55 -6.41 -47.94
CA PRO A 560 23.72 -6.40 -49.38
C PRO A 560 25.21 -6.44 -49.77
N ALA A 561 25.46 -7.09 -50.90
CA ALA A 561 26.78 -7.35 -51.47
C ALA A 561 27.57 -6.06 -51.82
N CYS A 562 28.81 -5.97 -51.36
CA CYS A 562 29.79 -5.04 -51.92
C CYS A 562 30.41 -5.66 -53.19
N GLY A 563 30.09 -5.08 -54.33
CA GLY A 563 30.76 -5.35 -55.60
C GLY A 563 32.20 -4.85 -55.58
N GLY A 564 33.14 -5.78 -55.74
CA GLY A 564 34.53 -5.48 -56.06
C GLY A 564 34.71 -5.40 -57.57
N GLY A 565 34.97 -4.19 -58.08
CA GLY A 565 35.41 -4.00 -59.46
C GLY A 565 36.87 -4.42 -59.61
N ARG A 566 37.12 -5.36 -60.53
CA ARG A 566 38.40 -5.53 -61.25
C ARG A 566 38.11 -6.01 -62.67
N ARG A 567 37.99 -5.05 -63.59
CA ARG A 567 38.66 -4.94 -64.90
C ARG A 567 37.91 -3.95 -65.77
#